data_AF-A0A1Y3BD84-F1
#
_entry.id   AF-A0A1Y3BD84-F1
#
_cell.length_a   1.000
_cell.length_b   1.000
_cell.length_c   1.000
_cell.angle_alpha   90.00
_cell.angle_beta   90.00
_cell.angle_gamma   90.00
#
_symmetry.space_group_name_H-M   'P 1'
#
loop_
_entity.id
_entity.type
_entity.pdbx_description
1 polymer ?
#
loop_
_entity_poly.entity_id
_entity_poly.type
_entity_poly.pdbx_seq_one_letter_code
_entity_poly.pdbx_strand_id
1 'polypeptide(L)'
;MAAAGLQPGQLSMELNNNDSRHSIVEERKIIINLICFAIGLMEKLHEMNRNTFQDLKLRIGIAVGPVIAGIVGKSKPQYDIWGDTVNVASRMESTGVLGRIQITEETANIIFTDDDYENIFTLEKRGPIPVKGKGKLITYIAKTKFDFDEPEINESIL
;
A
#
# COMPACT_ATOMS: atom_id res chain seq x y z
N MET A 1 1.09 6.45 4.98
CA MET A 1 1.27 4.98 4.82
C MET A 1 0.01 4.23 5.24
N ALA A 2 -0.15 2.98 4.80
CA ALA A 2 -1.20 2.07 5.26
C ALA A 2 -0.69 0.63 5.42
N ALA A 3 -1.19 -0.08 6.42
CA ALA A 3 -0.90 -1.50 6.65
C ALA A 3 -2.20 -2.26 6.90
N ALA A 4 -2.32 -3.47 6.36
CA ALA A 4 -3.50 -4.34 6.52
C ALA A 4 -3.08 -5.79 6.79
N GLY A 5 -3.95 -6.56 7.46
CA GLY A 5 -3.73 -7.98 7.77
C GLY A 5 -4.10 -8.37 9.20
N LEU A 6 -5.15 -7.75 9.76
CA LEU A 6 -5.76 -8.24 10.99
C LEU A 6 -6.52 -9.52 10.70
N GLN A 7 -6.19 -10.59 11.41
CA GLN A 7 -6.88 -11.88 11.35
C GLN A 7 -7.58 -12.15 12.69
N PRO A 8 -8.81 -11.66 12.89
CA PRO A 8 -9.55 -11.92 14.12
C PRO A 8 -9.91 -13.41 14.23
N GLY A 9 -9.56 -14.04 15.35
CA GLY A 9 -10.01 -15.41 15.70
C GLY A 9 -9.08 -16.56 15.29
N GLN A 10 -7.93 -16.32 14.65
CA GLN A 10 -7.02 -17.37 14.18
C GLN A 10 -6.00 -17.88 15.23
N LEU A 11 -6.26 -17.77 16.53
CA LEU A 11 -5.34 -18.33 17.53
C LEU A 11 -5.43 -19.86 17.68
N SER A 12 -6.38 -20.53 17.01
CA SER A 12 -6.43 -22.00 16.93
C SER A 12 -7.52 -22.44 15.95
N MET A 13 -7.18 -22.68 14.68
CA MET A 13 -7.96 -23.57 13.82
C MET A 13 -7.15 -23.87 12.56
N GLU A 14 -6.44 -24.99 12.58
CA GLU A 14 -5.94 -25.63 11.37
C GLU A 14 -7.10 -26.38 10.67
N LEU A 15 -7.09 -26.31 9.34
CA LEU A 15 -7.69 -27.24 8.35
C LEU A 15 -9.18 -27.07 8.00
N ASN A 16 -9.47 -26.26 6.98
CA ASN A 16 -10.51 -26.58 5.99
C ASN A 16 -10.24 -25.92 4.62
N ASN A 17 -9.99 -26.73 3.58
CA ASN A 17 -9.54 -26.28 2.25
C ASN A 17 -10.55 -25.44 1.44
N ASN A 18 -11.84 -25.44 1.82
CA ASN A 18 -12.86 -24.58 1.19
C ASN A 18 -12.86 -23.15 1.74
N ASP A 19 -12.34 -22.94 2.97
CA ASP A 19 -12.26 -21.62 3.61
C ASP A 19 -11.13 -20.76 2.99
N SER A 20 -10.08 -21.43 2.50
CA SER A 20 -8.88 -20.80 1.96
C SER A 20 -9.12 -19.98 0.68
N ARG A 21 -10.09 -20.37 -0.16
CA ARG A 21 -10.40 -19.59 -1.38
C ARG A 21 -11.23 -18.35 -1.07
N HIS A 22 -12.16 -18.45 -0.11
CA HIS A 22 -12.97 -17.31 0.32
C HIS A 22 -12.09 -16.25 1.00
N SER A 23 -11.17 -16.67 1.86
CA SER A 23 -10.25 -15.77 2.55
C SER A 23 -9.32 -15.02 1.60
N ILE A 24 -8.81 -15.66 0.54
CA ILE A 24 -7.96 -15.01 -0.47
C ILE A 24 -8.74 -13.94 -1.25
N VAL A 25 -10.00 -14.21 -1.62
CA VAL A 25 -10.85 -13.24 -2.33
C VAL A 25 -11.17 -12.04 -1.44
N GLU A 26 -11.44 -12.27 -0.15
CA GLU A 26 -11.68 -11.19 0.82
C GLU A 26 -10.42 -10.35 1.07
N GLU A 27 -9.28 -11.00 1.29
CA GLU A 27 -7.99 -10.34 1.47
C GLU A 27 -7.68 -9.46 0.26
N ARG A 28 -7.85 -10.00 -0.96
CA ARG A 28 -7.66 -9.23 -2.18
C ARG A 28 -8.57 -8.00 -2.26
N LYS A 29 -9.87 -8.14 -1.99
CA LYS A 29 -10.81 -7.01 -1.99
C LYS A 29 -10.40 -5.92 -1.01
N ILE A 30 -9.90 -6.29 0.17
CA ILE A 30 -9.40 -5.33 1.17
C ILE A 30 -8.24 -4.53 0.59
N ILE A 31 -7.31 -5.19 -0.09
CA ILE A 31 -6.14 -4.54 -0.68
C ILE A 31 -6.55 -3.59 -1.81
N ILE A 32 -7.42 -4.04 -2.72
CA ILE A 32 -7.93 -3.20 -3.81
C ILE A 32 -8.65 -1.97 -3.24
N ASN A 33 -9.53 -2.15 -2.26
CA ASN A 33 -10.22 -1.05 -1.60
C ASN A 33 -9.25 -0.06 -0.94
N LEU A 34 -8.15 -0.55 -0.35
CA LEU A 34 -7.13 0.29 0.26
C LEU A 34 -6.38 1.13 -0.77
N ILE A 35 -6.06 0.55 -1.93
CA ILE A 35 -5.45 1.28 -3.06
C ILE A 35 -6.45 2.30 -3.62
N CYS A 36 -7.71 1.92 -3.84
CA CYS A 36 -8.77 2.84 -4.27
C CYS A 36 -8.95 4.01 -3.30
N PHE A 37 -8.91 3.75 -2.00
CA PHE A 37 -8.96 4.80 -0.99
C PHE A 37 -7.76 5.74 -1.10
N ALA A 38 -6.55 5.22 -1.27
CA ALA A 38 -5.35 6.02 -1.50
C ALA A 38 -5.47 6.90 -2.77
N ILE A 39 -6.03 6.35 -3.85
CA ILE A 39 -6.32 7.10 -5.09
C ILE A 39 -7.34 8.22 -4.83
N GLY A 40 -8.40 7.95 -4.06
CA GLY A 40 -9.37 8.97 -3.67
C GLY A 40 -8.76 10.12 -2.85
N LEU A 41 -7.77 9.83 -2.00
CA LEU A 41 -7.01 10.87 -1.30
C LEU A 41 -6.18 11.73 -2.26
N MET A 42 -5.56 11.11 -3.27
CA MET A 42 -4.81 11.84 -4.32
C MET A 42 -5.74 12.73 -5.14
N GLU A 43 -6.93 12.25 -5.50
CA GLU A 43 -7.96 13.04 -6.19
C GLU A 43 -8.40 14.26 -5.37
N LYS A 44 -8.66 14.06 -4.08
CA LYS A 44 -9.08 15.15 -3.20
C LYS A 44 -7.97 16.19 -3.01
N LEU A 45 -6.72 15.75 -2.89
CA LEU A 45 -5.58 16.67 -2.80
C LEU A 45 -5.41 17.45 -4.11
N HIS A 46 -5.58 16.79 -5.26
CA HIS A 46 -5.53 17.45 -6.55
C HIS A 46 -6.64 18.52 -6.70
N GLU A 47 -7.84 18.27 -6.18
CA GLU A 47 -8.91 19.28 -6.08
C GLU A 47 -8.53 20.45 -5.17
N MET A 48 -7.93 20.18 -4.01
CA MET A 48 -7.49 21.23 -3.09
C MET A 48 -6.38 22.10 -3.70
N ASN A 49 -5.42 21.51 -4.41
CA ASN A 49 -4.34 22.24 -5.08
C ASN A 49 -4.88 23.27 -6.07
N ARG A 50 -5.91 22.91 -6.85
CA ARG A 50 -6.58 23.84 -7.79
C ARG A 50 -7.18 25.06 -7.09
N ASN A 51 -7.62 24.91 -5.84
CA ASN A 51 -8.28 25.96 -5.07
C ASN A 51 -7.32 26.77 -4.19
N THR A 52 -6.07 26.34 -4.01
CA THR A 52 -5.15 26.89 -3.00
C THR A 52 -3.84 27.45 -3.57
N PHE A 53 -3.65 27.40 -4.89
CA PHE A 53 -2.37 27.75 -5.55
C PHE A 53 -1.17 27.02 -4.94
N GLN A 54 -1.38 25.79 -4.46
CA GLN A 54 -0.34 24.90 -3.92
C GLN A 54 -0.15 23.69 -4.85
N ASP A 55 1.02 23.06 -4.78
CA ASP A 55 1.31 21.79 -5.46
C ASP A 55 1.66 20.70 -4.43
N LEU A 56 0.70 20.41 -3.54
CA LEU A 56 0.87 19.35 -2.55
C LEU A 56 0.78 17.98 -3.23
N LYS A 57 1.68 17.07 -2.87
CA LYS A 57 1.73 15.71 -3.42
C LYS A 57 1.74 14.68 -2.31
N LEU A 58 0.97 13.61 -2.48
CA LEU A 58 1.00 12.47 -1.57
C LEU A 58 2.08 11.50 -2.01
N ARG A 59 2.78 10.95 -1.04
CA ARG A 59 3.63 9.77 -1.20
C ARG A 59 3.06 8.69 -0.30
N ILE A 60 2.61 7.59 -0.88
CA ILE A 60 1.85 6.58 -0.14
C ILE A 60 2.61 5.26 -0.23
N GLY A 61 2.81 4.62 0.93
CA GLY A 61 3.34 3.27 1.05
C GLY A 61 2.31 2.33 1.64
N ILE A 62 2.13 1.16 1.03
CA ILE A 62 1.20 0.12 1.48
C ILE A 62 1.96 -1.20 1.65
N ALA A 63 1.67 -1.92 2.73
CA ALA A 63 2.11 -3.30 2.91
C ALA A 63 1.00 -4.14 3.55
N VAL A 64 0.94 -5.41 3.21
CA VAL A 64 -0.07 -6.35 3.72
C VAL A 64 0.63 -7.54 4.37
N GLY A 65 0.15 -7.92 5.54
CA GLY A 65 0.75 -8.95 6.38
C GLY A 65 0.26 -8.86 7.82
N PRO A 66 0.66 -9.81 8.68
CA PRO A 66 0.16 -9.88 10.04
C PRO A 66 0.43 -8.59 10.83
N VAL A 67 -0.59 -8.14 11.55
CA VAL A 67 -0.54 -6.98 12.45
C VAL A 67 -1.21 -7.30 13.78
N ILE A 68 -0.75 -6.63 14.84
CA ILE A 68 -1.33 -6.68 16.18
C ILE A 68 -2.08 -5.38 16.39
N ALA A 69 -3.33 -5.45 16.84
CA ALA A 69 -4.11 -4.28 17.23
C ALA A 69 -4.42 -4.31 18.73
N GLY A 70 -4.56 -3.14 19.33
CA GLY A 70 -4.94 -3.03 20.73
C GLY A 70 -5.27 -1.62 21.17
N ILE A 71 -5.66 -1.49 22.44
CA ILE A 71 -5.87 -0.21 23.11
C ILE A 71 -4.66 0.08 24.00
N VAL A 72 -4.04 1.25 23.82
CA VAL A 72 -2.99 1.75 24.72
C VAL A 72 -3.54 2.86 25.60
N GLY A 73 -3.08 2.89 26.84
CA GLY A 73 -3.38 3.97 27.78
C GLY A 73 -4.61 3.70 28.63
N LYS A 74 -4.52 4.06 29.91
CA LYS A 74 -5.60 3.83 30.89
C LYS A 74 -6.60 4.99 30.94
N SER A 75 -6.10 6.23 31.04
CA SER A 75 -6.93 7.43 31.18
C SER A 75 -7.36 8.02 29.83
N LYS A 76 -6.61 7.76 28.77
CA LYS A 76 -6.90 8.18 27.40
C LYS A 76 -6.67 6.99 26.47
N PRO A 77 -7.60 6.03 26.42
CA PRO A 77 -7.46 4.85 25.59
C PRO A 77 -7.36 5.25 24.12
N GLN A 78 -6.33 4.75 23.43
CA GLN A 78 -6.09 4.95 22.00
C GLN A 78 -5.98 3.61 21.31
N TYR A 79 -6.74 3.43 20.23
CA TYR A 79 -6.59 2.27 19.37
C TYR A 79 -5.39 2.46 18.45
N ASP A 80 -4.53 1.46 18.39
CA ASP A 80 -3.32 1.49 17.58
C ASP A 80 -2.95 0.09 17.08
N ILE A 81 -2.13 0.04 16.04
CA ILE A 81 -1.64 -1.18 15.40
C ILE A 81 -0.12 -1.22 15.38
N TRP A 82 0.44 -2.41 15.63
CA TRP A 82 1.88 -2.67 15.59
C TRP A 82 2.19 -3.92 14.80
N GLY A 83 3.44 -4.04 14.37
CA GLY A 83 3.93 -5.22 13.68
C GLY A 83 4.98 -4.86 12.65
N ASP A 84 5.66 -5.89 12.16
CA ASP A 84 6.64 -5.77 11.10
C ASP A 84 6.01 -5.20 9.81
N THR A 85 4.78 -5.59 9.48
CA THR A 85 4.00 -5.05 8.35
C THR A 85 3.85 -3.53 8.41
N VAL A 86 3.61 -2.96 9.60
CA VAL A 86 3.51 -1.49 9.79
C VAL A 86 4.85 -0.82 9.51
N ASN A 87 5.96 -1.43 9.97
CA ASN A 87 7.30 -0.93 9.67
C ASN A 87 7.61 -0.99 8.17
N VAL A 88 7.23 -2.09 7.49
CA VAL A 88 7.41 -2.22 6.04
C VAL A 88 6.60 -1.18 5.28
N ALA A 89 5.33 -0.96 5.65
CA ALA A 89 4.49 0.09 5.05
C ALA A 89 5.12 1.49 5.20
N SER A 90 5.68 1.80 6.39
CA SER A 90 6.43 3.03 6.63
C SER A 90 7.66 3.15 5.72
N ARG A 91 8.33 2.04 5.43
CA ARG A 91 9.46 2.01 4.50
C ARG A 91 9.00 2.19 3.06
N MET A 92 7.88 1.59 2.65
CA MET A 92 7.30 1.82 1.32
C MET A 92 6.97 3.30 1.12
N GLU A 93 6.49 3.99 2.15
CA GLU A 93 6.20 5.42 2.09
C GLU A 93 7.49 6.25 2.05
N SER A 94 8.40 6.04 2.99
CA SER A 94 9.62 6.86 3.10
C SER A 94 10.57 6.72 1.92
N THR A 95 10.59 5.56 1.26
CA THR A 95 11.38 5.28 0.05
C THR A 95 10.58 5.43 -1.25
N GLY A 96 9.28 5.74 -1.15
CA GLY A 96 8.36 5.92 -2.27
C GLY A 96 8.72 7.12 -3.15
N VAL A 97 8.19 7.10 -4.38
CA VAL A 97 8.23 8.25 -5.29
C VAL A 97 7.12 9.23 -4.91
N LEU A 98 7.41 10.53 -4.98
CA LEU A 98 6.41 11.56 -4.70
C LEU A 98 5.28 11.51 -5.73
N GLY A 99 4.02 11.63 -5.28
CA GLY A 99 2.87 11.53 -6.16
C GLY A 99 2.56 10.10 -6.62
N ARG A 100 3.03 9.08 -5.89
CA ARG A 100 2.85 7.66 -6.24
C ARG A 100 2.46 6.81 -5.03
N ILE A 101 1.89 5.64 -5.34
CA ILE A 101 1.58 4.59 -4.37
C ILE A 101 2.58 3.45 -4.58
N GLN A 102 3.41 3.18 -3.56
CA GLN A 102 4.33 2.05 -3.55
C GLN A 102 3.80 0.92 -2.69
N ILE A 103 3.89 -0.31 -3.21
CA ILE A 103 3.47 -1.53 -2.54
C ILE A 103 4.61 -2.56 -2.53
N THR A 104 4.53 -3.54 -1.63
CA THR A 104 5.47 -4.66 -1.60
C THR A 104 5.14 -5.69 -2.69
N GLU A 105 6.11 -6.54 -3.04
CA GLU A 105 5.89 -7.66 -3.96
C GLU A 105 4.81 -8.63 -3.47
N GLU A 106 4.74 -8.89 -2.17
CA GLU A 106 3.71 -9.76 -1.60
C GLU A 106 2.31 -9.18 -1.83
N THR A 107 2.13 -7.87 -1.62
CA THR A 107 0.88 -7.17 -1.89
C THR A 107 0.53 -7.21 -3.38
N ALA A 108 1.50 -6.99 -4.28
CA ALA A 108 1.28 -7.07 -5.73
C ALA A 108 0.82 -8.47 -6.17
N ASN A 109 1.44 -9.52 -5.63
CA ASN A 109 1.12 -10.91 -5.96
C ASN A 109 -0.33 -11.31 -5.59
N ILE A 110 -0.89 -10.74 -4.52
CA ILE A 110 -2.29 -10.99 -4.15
C ILE A 110 -3.24 -10.35 -5.17
N ILE A 111 -2.85 -9.21 -5.73
CA ILE A 111 -3.67 -8.41 -6.65
C ILE A 111 -3.60 -8.92 -8.10
N PHE A 112 -2.47 -9.42 -8.60
CA PHE A 112 -2.24 -9.83 -10.01
C PHE A 112 -3.23 -10.85 -10.61
N THR A 113 -4.16 -11.36 -9.83
CA THR A 113 -5.07 -12.46 -10.18
C THR A 113 -6.50 -11.98 -10.42
N ASP A 114 -6.66 -10.68 -10.67
CA ASP A 114 -7.95 -10.00 -10.79
C ASP A 114 -7.89 -9.00 -11.94
N ASP A 115 -8.84 -9.07 -12.85
CA ASP A 115 -8.89 -8.19 -14.02
C ASP A 115 -9.79 -6.96 -13.73
N ASP A 116 -10.53 -6.95 -12.61
CA ASP A 116 -11.58 -5.95 -12.35
C ASP A 116 -11.01 -4.57 -11.98
N TYR A 117 -9.73 -4.46 -11.60
CA TYR A 117 -9.11 -3.19 -11.17
C TYR A 117 -8.28 -2.49 -12.26
N GLU A 118 -8.04 -3.10 -13.42
CA GLU A 118 -7.14 -2.55 -14.44
C GLU A 118 -7.56 -1.15 -14.94
N ASN A 119 -8.87 -0.86 -14.90
CA ASN A 119 -9.42 0.46 -15.23
C ASN A 119 -9.16 1.54 -14.16
N ILE A 120 -8.69 1.16 -12.98
CA ILE A 120 -8.48 2.04 -11.82
C ILE A 120 -6.98 2.33 -11.64
N PHE A 121 -6.15 1.29 -11.68
CA PHE A 121 -4.69 1.38 -11.58
C PHE A 121 -4.03 0.18 -12.25
N THR A 122 -2.76 0.33 -12.63
CA THR A 122 -1.93 -0.79 -13.10
C THR A 122 -0.73 -0.98 -12.17
N LEU A 123 -0.12 -2.17 -12.17
CA LEU A 123 1.05 -2.45 -11.34
C LEU A 123 2.32 -2.45 -12.18
N GLU A 124 3.26 -1.58 -11.83
CA GLU A 124 4.56 -1.46 -12.49
C GLU A 124 5.67 -1.89 -11.53
N LYS A 125 6.53 -2.81 -11.96
CA LYS A 125 7.67 -3.25 -11.15
C LYS A 125 8.70 -2.14 -11.06
N ARG A 126 9.00 -1.67 -9.84
CA ARG A 126 10.03 -0.66 -9.58
C ARG A 126 11.43 -1.26 -9.45
N GLY A 127 11.52 -2.41 -8.79
CA GLY A 127 12.79 -3.07 -8.46
C GLY A 127 13.13 -3.08 -6.96
N PRO A 128 14.35 -3.49 -6.60
CA PRO A 128 14.75 -3.72 -5.22
C PRO A 128 15.06 -2.42 -4.46
N ILE A 129 14.55 -2.30 -3.23
CA ILE A 129 14.91 -1.22 -2.30
C ILE A 129 15.49 -1.79 -0.99
N PRO A 130 16.46 -1.11 -0.36
CA PRO A 130 17.00 -1.53 0.92
C PRO A 130 15.99 -1.25 2.05
N VAL A 131 15.65 -2.29 2.81
CA VAL A 131 14.75 -2.23 3.97
C VAL A 131 15.50 -2.75 5.20
N LYS A 132 15.58 -1.90 6.23
CA LYS A 132 16.28 -2.23 7.49
C LYS A 132 15.74 -3.53 8.08
N GLY A 133 16.62 -4.50 8.31
CA GLY A 133 16.26 -5.81 8.88
C GLY A 133 15.72 -6.83 7.88
N LYS A 134 15.46 -6.45 6.62
CA LYS A 134 14.93 -7.34 5.57
C LYS A 134 15.82 -7.47 4.33
N GLY A 135 16.89 -6.68 4.24
CA GLY A 135 17.77 -6.70 3.07
C GLY A 135 17.15 -5.91 1.91
N LYS A 136 17.16 -6.47 0.70
CA LYS A 136 16.57 -5.83 -0.48
C LYS A 136 15.19 -6.45 -0.76
N LEU A 137 14.16 -5.63 -0.80
CA LEU A 137 12.80 -6.05 -1.16
C LEU A 137 12.43 -5.54 -2.55
N ILE A 138 11.88 -6.41 -3.39
CA ILE A 138 11.28 -6.00 -4.65
C ILE A 138 9.98 -5.23 -4.36
N THR A 139 9.77 -4.15 -5.09
CA THR A 139 8.62 -3.27 -4.92
C THR A 139 7.94 -2.98 -6.24
N TYR A 140 6.66 -2.61 -6.14
CA TYR A 140 5.81 -2.22 -7.25
C TYR A 140 5.22 -0.85 -7.00
N ILE A 141 4.91 -0.13 -8.08
CA ILE A 141 4.13 1.09 -8.05
C ILE A 141 2.74 0.76 -8.57
N ALA A 142 1.70 1.15 -7.83
CA ALA A 142 0.35 1.20 -8.35
C ALA A 142 0.20 2.51 -9.13
N LYS A 143 0.25 2.40 -10.46
CA LYS A 143 0.17 3.51 -11.41
C LYS A 143 -1.27 3.98 -11.54
N THR A 144 -1.48 5.26 -11.33
CA THR A 144 -2.82 5.88 -11.30
C THR A 144 -2.93 6.97 -12.35
N LYS A 145 -4.15 7.43 -12.66
CA LYS A 145 -4.37 8.61 -13.51
C LYS A 145 -3.81 9.92 -12.93
N PHE A 146 -3.40 9.93 -11.66
CA PHE A 146 -2.79 11.07 -10.97
C PHE A 146 -1.26 10.99 -10.95
N ASP A 147 -0.70 9.98 -11.61
CA ASP A 147 0.72 9.85 -11.79
C ASP A 147 1.21 10.91 -12.77
N PHE A 148 2.09 11.79 -12.30
CA PHE A 148 2.83 12.72 -13.17
C PHE A 148 3.85 11.96 -14.02
N ASP A 149 3.91 12.19 -15.32
CA ASP A 149 5.08 11.75 -16.11
C ASP A 149 6.35 12.36 -15.49
N GLU A 150 7.32 11.54 -15.11
CA GLU A 150 8.65 12.07 -14.85
C GLU A 150 9.13 12.69 -16.16
N PRO A 151 9.63 13.94 -16.17
CA PRO A 151 10.32 14.43 -17.36
C PRO A 151 11.45 13.44 -17.63
N GLU A 152 11.48 12.85 -18.83
CA GLU A 152 12.60 12.01 -19.29
C GLU A 152 13.88 12.79 -19.01
N ILE A 153 14.67 12.32 -18.05
CA ILE A 153 16.02 12.84 -17.83
C ILE A 153 16.79 12.35 -19.05
N ASN A 154 16.94 13.23 -20.03
CA ASN A 154 17.73 12.94 -21.21
C ASN A 154 19.20 12.85 -20.77
N GLU A 155 19.68 11.64 -20.52
CA GLU A 155 21.06 11.34 -20.10
C GLU A 155 22.13 11.74 -21.14
N SER A 156 21.72 12.36 -22.25
CA SER A 156 22.60 12.86 -23.31
C SER A 156 23.15 14.29 -23.09
N ILE A 157 22.97 14.89 -21.90
CA ILE A 157 23.56 16.19 -21.53
C ILE A 157 24.46 16.11 -20.28
N LEU A 158 25.18 14.99 -20.09
CA LEU A 158 26.31 14.89 -19.16
C LEU A 158 27.60 14.52 -19.89
#